data_AF-A0A2V2F2V2-F1
#
_entry.id   AF-A0A2V2F2V2-F1
#
_cell.length_a   1.000
_cell.length_b   1.000
_cell.length_c   1.000
_cell.angle_alpha   90.00
_cell.angle_beta   90.00
_cell.angle_gamma   90.00
#
_symmetry.space_group_name_H-M   'P 1'
#
loop_
_entity.id
_entity.type
_entity.pdbx_description
1 polymer ?
#
loop_
_entity_poly.entity_id
_entity_poly.type
_entity_poly.pdbx_seq_one_letter_code
_entity_poly.pdbx_strand_id
1 'polypeptide(L)'
;METLKEKIAQAMRADFIGDIVFDEDEIDTMKDECRLFFRAAQSSWSKIYRREDIDELIVLIVNIAKNWHDESEGRFWTKLFGEIFDDGSISPVKFYDEFEYSLKFHNKVLFRSKENKRLFREVFLLHAMAPDTSGESFIRLLWNWFCDPDVINFDYQPGDKIYRQIAAFLENEFGGESDLNEDVSLEGKTYSIKSSFKYLFTQDRESGIKLLEKLFSAFDEIYFNGRYPSGSYFAEVCNTIVNKILSENNVPSSHRKRTTTEHIIDDYDKVYAFYEIASDGEVAISIPEIRAINEPADEYRIEIYNDDVRIYCDKDYIVGTNLKRRIKKIVIPFSSFEQKIREQFNLRIKLFLLREDEDFLLYDSKTSLYREFILFKASRETRQSNCKPGTYYVVHPYGTEISNFTTSSANEINLYTSSVIFAENDSISATKKSIFFNEIPQDSHILIDGKNITGVLFRKDEKDYFVYNKISSMEILLENSEPTANLILTIDNLA
;
A
#
# COMPACT_ATOMS: atom_id res chain seq x y z
N MET A 1 9.77 35.75 3.89
CA MET A 1 10.28 35.31 5.20
C MET A 1 9.08 35.11 6.08
N GLU A 2 8.90 33.89 6.58
CA GLU A 2 7.91 33.60 7.62
C GLU A 2 8.37 34.27 8.92
N THR A 3 7.45 34.87 9.67
CA THR A 3 7.75 35.44 10.98
C THR A 3 7.77 34.35 12.05
N LEU A 4 8.55 34.52 13.13
CA LEU A 4 8.60 33.57 14.24
C LEU A 4 7.19 33.21 14.78
N LYS A 5 6.28 34.20 14.84
CA LYS A 5 4.88 33.99 15.27
C LYS A 5 4.06 33.14 14.31
N GLU A 6 4.27 33.29 13.01
CA GLU A 6 3.62 32.43 12.00
C GLU A 6 4.12 31.00 12.12
N LYS A 7 5.43 30.82 12.34
CA LYS A 7 6.07 29.51 12.53
C LYS A 7 5.62 28.80 13.81
N ILE A 8 5.47 29.53 14.92
CA ILE A 8 4.86 29.03 16.17
C ILE A 8 3.41 28.57 15.93
N ALA A 9 2.62 29.38 15.22
CA ALA A 9 1.25 29.00 14.87
C ALA A 9 1.20 27.79 13.93
N GLN A 10 2.16 27.66 13.01
CA GLN A 10 2.32 26.47 12.17
C GLN A 10 2.64 25.24 13.03
N ALA A 11 3.56 25.34 13.99
CA ALA A 11 3.92 24.24 14.89
C ALA A 11 2.73 23.76 15.71
N MET A 12 1.91 24.66 16.26
CA MET A 12 0.70 24.28 16.99
C MET A 12 -0.36 23.59 16.12
N ARG A 13 -0.45 23.97 14.83
CA ARG A 13 -1.38 23.36 13.86
C ARG A 13 -0.88 22.02 13.31
N ALA A 14 0.44 21.82 13.23
CA ALA A 14 1.03 20.58 12.75
C ALA A 14 0.63 19.40 13.63
N ASP A 15 0.47 18.19 13.09
CA ASP A 15 0.05 17.01 13.87
C ASP A 15 0.92 16.80 15.11
N PHE A 16 2.24 16.98 14.94
CA PHE A 16 3.22 16.95 16.04
C PHE A 16 3.98 18.27 16.11
N ILE A 17 3.86 18.95 17.25
CA ILE A 17 4.42 20.30 17.47
C ILE A 17 5.94 20.32 17.22
N GLY A 18 6.66 19.34 17.76
CA GLY A 18 8.12 19.30 17.66
C GLY A 18 8.65 18.89 16.30
N ASP A 19 7.81 18.52 15.34
CA ASP A 19 8.29 18.21 13.99
C ASP A 19 8.76 19.47 13.24
N ILE A 20 8.22 20.64 13.58
CA ILE A 20 8.73 21.91 13.03
C ILE A 20 10.09 22.22 13.67
N VAL A 21 11.06 22.55 12.81
CA VAL A 21 12.44 22.85 13.20
C VAL A 21 12.58 24.34 13.49
N PHE A 22 13.08 24.68 14.68
CA PHE A 22 13.45 26.04 15.08
C PHE A 22 14.97 26.12 15.25
N ASP A 23 15.58 27.22 14.82
CA ASP A 23 17.00 27.48 15.03
C ASP A 23 17.28 28.06 16.43
N GLU A 24 18.56 28.13 16.81
CA GLU A 24 18.96 28.57 18.16
C GLU A 24 18.54 30.01 18.45
N ASP A 25 18.63 30.92 17.47
CA ASP A 25 18.24 32.33 17.62
C ASP A 25 16.71 32.46 17.85
N GLU A 26 15.91 31.66 17.15
CA GLU A 26 14.46 31.56 17.35
C GLU A 26 14.11 31.01 18.75
N ILE A 27 14.81 29.97 19.22
CA ILE A 27 14.61 29.41 20.57
C ILE A 27 14.95 30.45 21.64
N ASP A 28 16.08 31.15 21.51
CA ASP A 28 16.48 32.17 22.48
C ASP A 28 15.54 33.37 22.48
N THR A 29 15.03 33.76 21.30
CA THR A 29 13.99 34.78 21.19
C THR A 29 12.71 34.35 21.94
N MET A 30 12.27 33.10 21.77
CA MET A 30 11.10 32.57 22.48
C MET A 30 11.32 32.53 24.00
N LYS A 31 12.54 32.21 24.47
CA LYS A 31 12.88 32.26 25.90
C LYS A 31 12.70 33.67 26.47
N ASP A 32 13.20 34.68 25.76
CA ASP A 32 13.10 36.07 26.19
C ASP A 32 11.65 36.59 26.17
N GLU A 33 10.89 36.31 25.13
CA GLU A 33 9.46 36.64 25.05
C GLU A 33 8.66 35.93 26.16
N CYS A 34 8.96 34.66 26.44
CA CYS A 34 8.35 33.89 27.53
C CYS A 34 8.61 34.50 28.91
N ARG A 35 9.86 34.90 29.19
CA ARG A 35 10.22 35.59 30.43
C ARG A 35 9.50 36.91 30.57
N LEU A 36 9.39 37.69 29.49
CA LEU A 36 8.74 38.99 29.48
C LEU A 36 7.25 38.87 29.80
N PHE A 37 6.51 38.00 29.12
CA PHE A 37 5.08 37.86 29.40
C PHE A 37 4.83 37.29 30.79
N PHE A 38 5.68 36.36 31.26
CA PHE A 38 5.53 35.79 32.60
C PHE A 38 5.71 36.87 33.69
N ARG A 39 6.75 37.72 33.57
CA ARG A 39 7.00 38.85 34.49
C ARG A 39 5.86 39.86 34.46
N ALA A 40 5.32 40.17 33.27
CA ALA A 40 4.18 41.06 33.12
C ALA A 40 2.92 40.48 33.80
N ALA A 41 2.66 39.18 33.63
CA ALA A 41 1.54 38.49 34.26
C ALA A 41 1.64 38.45 35.79
N GLN A 42 2.85 38.26 36.35
CA GLN A 42 3.05 38.32 37.81
C GLN A 42 2.81 39.73 38.39
N SER A 43 3.01 40.77 37.57
CA SER A 43 2.76 42.16 37.95
C SER A 43 1.30 42.58 37.83
N SER A 44 0.45 41.73 37.22
CA SER A 44 -0.98 41.98 37.01
C SER A 44 -1.86 41.35 38.09
N TRP A 45 -2.92 42.05 38.47
CA TRP A 45 -3.90 41.57 39.46
C TRP A 45 -4.73 40.38 38.96
N SER A 46 -4.95 40.24 37.65
CA SER A 46 -5.81 39.22 37.07
C SER A 46 -5.09 37.97 36.54
N LYS A 47 -3.75 37.97 36.47
CA LYS A 47 -2.90 36.86 35.99
C LYS A 47 -3.47 36.14 34.74
N ILE A 48 -3.88 36.91 33.74
CA ILE A 48 -4.42 36.37 32.49
C ILE A 48 -3.28 36.25 31.47
N TYR A 49 -3.05 35.05 30.96
CA TYR A 49 -2.15 34.79 29.85
C TYR A 49 -2.91 34.85 28.52
N ARG A 50 -2.33 35.46 27.48
CA ARG A 50 -2.92 35.36 26.13
C ARG A 50 -2.65 33.96 25.59
N ARG A 51 -3.57 33.45 24.76
CA ARG A 51 -3.39 32.12 24.18
C ARG A 51 -2.12 32.05 23.34
N GLU A 52 -1.81 33.10 22.58
CA GLU A 52 -0.62 33.18 21.74
C GLU A 52 0.68 33.06 22.57
N ASP A 53 0.72 33.67 23.77
CA ASP A 53 1.85 33.57 24.70
C ASP A 53 1.99 32.12 25.24
N ILE A 54 0.87 31.44 25.45
CA ILE A 54 0.83 30.04 25.92
C ILE A 54 1.20 29.06 24.81
N ASP A 55 0.74 29.31 23.58
CA ASP A 55 1.11 28.56 22.37
C ASP A 55 2.63 28.60 22.19
N GLU A 56 3.24 29.78 22.31
CA GLU A 56 4.68 29.97 22.28
C GLU A 56 5.40 29.21 23.39
N LEU A 57 4.90 29.29 24.63
CA LEU A 57 5.47 28.53 25.75
C LEU A 57 5.40 27.01 25.51
N ILE A 58 4.30 26.49 24.96
CA ILE A 58 4.18 25.06 24.62
C ILE A 58 5.21 24.68 23.54
N VAL A 59 5.33 25.47 22.48
CA VAL A 59 6.31 25.22 21.41
C VAL A 59 7.74 25.24 21.96
N LEU A 60 8.06 26.20 22.82
CA LEU A 60 9.37 26.29 23.47
C LEU A 60 9.63 25.07 24.36
N ILE A 61 8.65 24.67 25.17
CA ILE A 61 8.72 23.47 26.03
C ILE A 61 9.03 22.22 25.19
N VAL A 62 8.30 22.03 24.09
CA VAL A 62 8.50 20.88 23.19
C VAL A 62 9.90 20.91 22.57
N ASN A 63 10.39 22.08 22.14
CA ASN A 63 11.73 22.18 21.55
C ASN A 63 12.85 21.90 22.57
N ILE A 64 12.73 22.39 23.81
CA ILE A 64 13.69 22.05 24.88
C ILE A 64 13.62 20.55 25.21
N ALA A 65 12.42 19.97 25.22
CA ALA A 65 12.21 18.55 25.51
C ALA A 65 12.80 17.59 24.44
N LYS A 66 13.16 18.06 23.24
CA LYS A 66 13.86 17.25 22.22
C LYS A 66 15.20 16.69 22.72
N ASN A 67 15.84 17.40 23.65
CA ASN A 67 17.12 17.01 24.26
C ASN A 67 16.93 16.28 25.60
N TRP A 68 15.74 15.72 25.86
CA TRP A 68 15.43 15.08 27.12
C TRP A 68 15.93 13.64 27.20
N HIS A 69 16.67 13.32 28.24
CA HIS A 69 17.23 11.98 28.50
C HIS A 69 16.51 11.27 29.66
N ASP A 70 16.43 9.94 29.64
CA ASP A 70 15.77 9.10 30.66
C ASP A 70 16.22 9.38 32.10
N GLU A 71 17.48 9.69 32.33
CA GLU A 71 18.01 9.95 33.68
C GLU A 71 17.42 11.22 34.33
N SER A 72 16.74 12.05 33.55
CA SER A 72 16.24 13.35 34.00
C SER A 72 14.74 13.37 34.35
N GLU A 73 14.02 12.28 34.13
CA GLU A 73 12.55 12.21 34.21
C GLU A 73 11.93 12.79 35.49
N GLY A 74 12.51 12.51 36.67
CA GLY A 74 12.00 12.99 37.96
C GLY A 74 12.13 14.50 38.20
N ARG A 75 12.79 15.25 37.29
CA ARG A 75 13.04 16.70 37.40
C ARG A 75 12.53 17.49 36.21
N PHE A 76 11.59 16.93 35.44
CA PHE A 76 11.05 17.51 34.21
C PHE A 76 10.77 19.00 34.30
N TRP A 77 9.80 19.39 35.12
CA TRP A 77 9.39 20.79 35.26
C TRP A 77 10.47 21.68 35.88
N THR A 78 11.21 21.18 36.86
CA THR A 78 12.25 21.96 37.54
C THR A 78 13.39 22.36 36.60
N LYS A 79 13.88 21.42 35.78
CA LYS A 79 14.91 21.74 34.78
C LYS A 79 14.36 22.65 33.69
N LEU A 80 13.18 22.30 33.15
CA LEU A 80 12.59 23.01 32.03
C LEU A 80 12.22 24.47 32.39
N PHE A 81 11.59 24.73 33.53
CA PHE A 81 11.35 26.10 33.98
C PHE A 81 12.59 26.81 34.49
N GLY A 82 13.59 26.06 34.99
CA GLY A 82 14.91 26.61 35.27
C GLY A 82 15.59 27.14 34.00
N GLU A 83 15.41 26.48 32.86
CA GLU A 83 15.96 26.92 31.58
C GLU A 83 15.18 28.06 30.94
N ILE A 84 13.84 28.01 30.98
CA ILE A 84 12.98 29.03 30.35
C ILE A 84 12.93 30.32 31.18
N PHE A 85 12.68 30.21 32.48
CA PHE A 85 12.37 31.37 33.34
C PHE A 85 13.51 31.77 34.28
N ASP A 86 14.64 31.05 34.23
CA ASP A 86 15.73 31.16 35.20
C ASP A 86 15.26 30.86 36.65
N ASP A 87 14.15 30.11 36.79
CA ASP A 87 13.53 29.76 38.08
C ASP A 87 12.84 28.39 38.02
N GLY A 88 13.55 27.35 38.46
CA GLY A 88 13.02 25.98 38.56
C GLY A 88 12.03 25.75 39.71
N SER A 89 11.78 26.76 40.55
CA SER A 89 10.80 26.67 41.65
C SER A 89 9.37 27.00 41.21
N ILE A 90 9.19 27.51 39.99
CA ILE A 90 7.87 27.80 39.42
C ILE A 90 7.05 26.51 39.37
N SER A 91 5.88 26.54 39.99
CA SER A 91 4.95 25.41 39.94
C SER A 91 4.30 25.33 38.56
N PRO A 92 4.40 24.19 37.84
CA PRO A 92 3.77 24.00 36.53
C PRO A 92 2.24 24.00 36.59
N VAL A 93 1.66 23.73 37.76
CA VAL A 93 0.21 23.78 38.00
C VAL A 93 -0.38 25.15 37.65
N LYS A 94 0.42 26.22 37.73
CA LYS A 94 0.01 27.59 37.36
C LYS A 94 -0.35 27.76 35.88
N PHE A 95 0.04 26.83 35.02
CA PHE A 95 -0.19 26.90 33.57
C PHE A 95 -1.09 25.77 33.06
N TYR A 96 -1.57 24.87 33.92
CA TYR A 96 -2.24 23.66 33.46
C TYR A 96 -3.58 23.92 32.77
N ASP A 97 -4.34 24.90 33.24
CA ASP A 97 -5.63 25.21 32.63
C ASP A 97 -5.42 25.89 31.27
N GLU A 98 -4.40 26.74 31.17
CA GLU A 98 -3.96 27.41 29.96
C GLU A 98 -3.39 26.43 28.93
N PHE A 99 -2.53 25.50 29.35
CA PHE A 99 -2.01 24.44 28.50
C PHE A 99 -3.13 23.56 27.96
N GLU A 100 -4.05 23.13 28.82
CA GLU A 100 -5.19 22.31 28.40
C GLU A 100 -6.09 23.07 27.41
N TYR A 101 -6.32 24.37 27.64
CA TYR A 101 -7.08 25.22 26.73
C TYR A 101 -6.40 25.35 25.36
N SER A 102 -5.09 25.65 25.32
CA SER A 102 -4.32 25.74 24.07
C SER A 102 -4.28 24.42 23.31
N LEU A 103 -3.96 23.32 23.99
CA LEU A 103 -3.90 22.00 23.36
C LEU A 103 -5.25 21.64 22.73
N LYS A 104 -6.36 21.81 23.45
CA LYS A 104 -7.71 21.56 22.92
C LYS A 104 -8.05 22.46 21.74
N PHE A 105 -7.69 23.74 21.81
CA PHE A 105 -7.92 24.69 20.72
C PHE A 105 -7.27 24.24 19.41
N HIS A 106 -6.09 23.60 19.49
CA HIS A 106 -5.35 23.08 18.35
C HIS A 106 -5.57 21.57 18.10
N ASN A 107 -6.67 21.01 18.62
CA ASN A 107 -7.04 19.59 18.47
C ASN A 107 -5.96 18.60 18.93
N LYS A 108 -5.22 18.94 19.99
CA LYS A 108 -4.27 18.04 20.66
C LYS A 108 -4.93 17.35 21.83
N VAL A 109 -4.72 16.03 21.92
CA VAL A 109 -5.28 15.23 23.01
C VAL A 109 -4.40 15.36 24.25
N LEU A 110 -5.00 15.80 25.36
CA LEU A 110 -4.36 15.76 26.66
C LEU A 110 -4.54 14.37 27.28
N PHE A 111 -3.43 13.65 27.46
CA PHE A 111 -3.45 12.34 28.09
C PHE A 111 -3.87 12.41 29.57
N ARG A 112 -4.54 11.35 30.01
CA ARG A 112 -5.03 11.18 31.39
C ARG A 112 -4.53 9.87 31.97
N SER A 113 -4.07 9.89 33.21
CA SER A 113 -3.73 8.64 33.92
C SER A 113 -4.99 7.85 34.29
N LYS A 114 -4.83 6.62 34.78
CA LYS A 114 -5.93 5.81 35.37
C LYS A 114 -6.65 6.55 36.51
N GLU A 115 -5.95 7.43 37.24
CA GLU A 115 -6.49 8.29 38.29
C GLU A 115 -7.03 9.64 37.76
N ASN A 116 -7.18 9.77 36.44
CA ASN A 116 -7.63 10.97 35.73
C ASN A 116 -6.72 12.22 35.92
N LYS A 117 -5.46 12.03 36.30
CA LYS A 117 -4.47 13.11 36.39
C LYS A 117 -4.05 13.57 34.99
N ARG A 118 -3.81 14.87 34.83
CA ARG A 118 -3.34 15.48 33.57
C ARG A 118 -1.88 15.14 33.32
N LEU A 119 -1.58 14.56 32.17
CA LEU A 119 -0.24 14.07 31.81
C LEU A 119 0.44 14.97 30.79
N PHE A 120 0.63 16.25 31.15
CA PHE A 120 1.27 17.23 30.25
C PHE A 120 2.69 16.87 29.86
N ARG A 121 3.44 16.26 30.78
CA ARG A 121 4.81 15.81 30.53
C ARG A 121 4.82 14.82 29.37
N GLU A 122 3.97 13.80 29.43
CA GLU A 122 3.90 12.72 28.44
C GLU A 122 3.46 13.26 27.06
N VAL A 123 2.53 14.22 27.04
CA VAL A 123 2.13 14.93 25.80
C VAL A 123 3.29 15.71 25.20
N PHE A 124 4.04 16.48 26.00
CA PHE A 124 5.16 17.28 25.51
C PHE A 124 6.33 16.41 25.05
N LEU A 125 6.64 15.34 25.78
CA LEU A 125 7.65 14.36 25.38
C LEU A 125 7.27 13.64 24.08
N LEU A 126 5.99 13.26 23.91
CA LEU A 126 5.52 12.70 22.64
C LEU A 126 5.76 13.68 21.47
N HIS A 127 5.34 14.92 21.63
CA HIS A 127 5.50 15.94 20.59
C HIS A 127 6.97 16.24 20.27
N ALA A 128 7.89 15.92 21.18
CA ALA A 128 9.32 16.09 21.03
C ALA A 128 10.06 14.82 20.54
N MET A 129 9.36 13.70 20.26
CA MET A 129 9.99 12.38 20.01
C MET A 129 10.95 11.96 21.15
N ALA A 130 10.58 12.29 22.40
CA ALA A 130 11.42 12.17 23.57
C ALA A 130 10.81 11.23 24.63
N PRO A 131 11.61 10.73 25.59
CA PRO A 131 13.07 10.83 25.67
C PRO A 131 13.77 10.12 24.50
N ASP A 132 15.02 10.51 24.24
CA ASP A 132 15.82 10.05 23.09
C ASP A 132 15.90 8.53 22.95
N THR A 133 16.14 7.82 24.05
CA THR A 133 16.16 6.35 24.12
C THR A 133 14.81 5.71 23.74
N SER A 134 13.70 6.32 24.17
CA SER A 134 12.35 5.87 23.85
C SER A 134 12.02 6.12 22.38
N GLY A 135 12.36 7.30 21.86
CA GLY A 135 12.21 7.64 20.45
C GLY A 135 13.03 6.69 19.55
N GLU A 136 14.28 6.41 19.92
CA GLU A 136 15.14 5.45 19.22
C GLU A 136 14.53 4.03 19.26
N SER A 137 14.08 3.58 20.43
CA SER A 137 13.46 2.25 20.59
C SER A 137 12.20 2.11 19.73
N PHE A 138 11.36 3.13 19.70
CA PHE A 138 10.15 3.14 18.89
C PHE A 138 10.46 3.12 17.39
N ILE A 139 11.40 3.93 16.93
CA ILE A 139 11.84 3.93 15.52
C ILE A 139 12.47 2.58 15.12
N ARG A 140 13.27 1.95 15.99
CA ARG A 140 13.84 0.62 15.75
C ARG A 140 12.78 -0.47 15.67
N LEU A 141 11.72 -0.39 16.47
CA LEU A 141 10.58 -1.31 16.37
C LEU A 141 9.92 -1.17 14.99
N LEU A 142 9.55 0.05 14.60
CA LEU A 142 8.87 0.28 13.33
C LEU A 142 9.76 -0.04 12.11
N TRP A 143 11.06 0.24 12.21
CA TRP A 143 12.02 -0.13 11.16
C TRP A 143 12.09 -1.64 10.95
N ASN A 144 12.03 -2.44 12.03
CA ASN A 144 12.00 -3.89 11.88
C ASN A 144 10.77 -4.34 11.09
N TRP A 145 9.59 -3.77 11.36
CA TRP A 145 8.38 -4.06 10.59
C TRP A 145 8.42 -3.51 9.16
N PHE A 146 9.09 -2.38 8.93
CA PHE A 146 9.30 -1.83 7.59
C PHE A 146 10.07 -2.83 6.71
N CYS A 147 11.11 -3.46 7.26
CA CYS A 147 11.94 -4.43 6.56
C CYS A 147 11.37 -5.86 6.56
N ASP A 148 10.38 -6.15 7.39
CA ASP A 148 9.86 -7.51 7.55
C ASP A 148 9.04 -7.92 6.31
N PRO A 149 9.40 -9.03 5.63
CA PRO A 149 8.70 -9.49 4.44
C PRO A 149 7.23 -9.85 4.69
N ASP A 150 6.88 -10.11 5.95
CA ASP A 150 5.55 -10.55 6.37
C ASP A 150 4.67 -9.39 6.86
N VAL A 151 5.21 -8.16 6.93
CA VAL A 151 4.51 -6.97 7.44
C VAL A 151 4.42 -5.87 6.38
N ILE A 152 5.52 -5.14 6.12
CA ILE A 152 5.56 -4.05 5.13
C ILE A 152 6.42 -4.39 3.91
N ASN A 153 7.49 -5.18 4.07
CA ASN A 153 8.38 -5.62 2.98
C ASN A 153 8.89 -4.48 2.08
N PHE A 154 9.29 -3.35 2.68
CA PHE A 154 9.72 -2.14 1.99
C PHE A 154 8.69 -1.55 1.00
N ASP A 155 7.42 -1.89 1.14
CA ASP A 155 6.33 -1.43 0.27
C ASP A 155 5.43 -0.43 1.01
N TYR A 156 5.98 0.76 1.28
CA TYR A 156 5.20 1.86 1.83
C TYR A 156 4.18 2.37 0.80
N GLN A 157 2.91 2.42 1.20
CA GLN A 157 1.81 2.95 0.40
C GLN A 157 1.02 3.97 1.24
N PRO A 158 0.95 5.24 0.83
CA PRO A 158 0.17 6.26 1.56
C PRO A 158 -1.28 5.82 1.75
N GLY A 159 -1.78 5.87 3.00
CA GLY A 159 -3.17 5.51 3.32
C GLY A 159 -3.49 4.01 3.37
N ASP A 160 -2.49 3.12 3.29
CA ASP A 160 -2.66 1.67 3.48
C ASP A 160 -3.34 1.35 4.84
N LYS A 161 -4.27 0.39 4.85
CA LYS A 161 -5.01 0.02 6.07
C LYS A 161 -4.10 -0.62 7.13
N ILE A 162 -2.90 -1.08 6.76
CA ILE A 162 -1.92 -1.65 7.69
C ILE A 162 -1.55 -0.70 8.82
N TYR A 163 -1.52 0.61 8.59
CA TYR A 163 -1.18 1.55 9.68
C TYR A 163 -2.24 1.57 10.77
N ARG A 164 -3.52 1.34 10.40
CA ARG A 164 -4.60 1.17 11.38
C ARG A 164 -4.47 -0.17 12.12
N GLN A 165 -4.07 -1.22 11.41
CA GLN A 165 -3.84 -2.55 12.00
C GLN A 165 -2.64 -2.53 12.97
N ILE A 166 -1.54 -1.87 12.61
CA ILE A 166 -0.38 -1.64 13.50
C ILE A 166 -0.79 -0.80 14.71
N ALA A 167 -1.56 0.28 14.50
CA ALA A 167 -2.03 1.11 15.61
C ALA A 167 -2.93 0.32 16.58
N ALA A 168 -3.84 -0.52 16.07
CA ALA A 168 -4.69 -1.38 16.89
C ALA A 168 -3.89 -2.48 17.61
N PHE A 169 -2.86 -3.04 16.96
CA PHE A 169 -1.94 -3.97 17.60
C PHE A 169 -1.20 -3.30 18.76
N LEU A 170 -0.60 -2.13 18.54
CA LEU A 170 0.08 -1.35 19.59
C LEU A 170 -0.87 -0.94 20.72
N GLU A 171 -2.12 -0.55 20.40
CA GLU A 171 -3.17 -0.26 21.39
C GLU A 171 -3.41 -1.45 22.31
N ASN A 172 -3.52 -2.66 21.76
CA ASN A 172 -3.72 -3.88 22.55
C ASN A 172 -2.49 -4.24 23.40
N GLU A 173 -1.30 -4.20 22.81
CA GLU A 173 -0.04 -4.52 23.52
C GLU A 173 0.21 -3.55 24.68
N PHE A 174 -0.03 -2.25 24.48
CA PHE A 174 0.16 -1.24 25.51
C PHE A 174 -1.01 -1.18 26.51
N GLY A 175 -2.24 -1.45 26.06
CA GLY A 175 -3.43 -1.43 26.91
C GLY A 175 -3.44 -2.53 27.98
N GLY A 176 -2.72 -3.63 27.76
CA GLY A 176 -2.57 -4.74 28.71
C GLY A 176 -1.60 -4.47 29.87
N GLU A 177 -0.78 -3.42 29.81
CA GLU A 177 0.26 -3.18 30.81
C GLU A 177 -0.29 -2.56 32.12
N SER A 178 0.15 -3.13 33.25
CA SER A 178 -0.16 -2.56 34.57
C SER A 178 0.55 -1.22 34.79
N ASP A 179 1.78 -1.07 34.29
CA ASP A 179 2.61 0.13 34.33
C ASP A 179 3.16 0.49 32.94
N LEU A 180 2.68 1.61 32.38
CA LEU A 180 3.06 2.10 31.05
C LEU A 180 4.50 2.62 30.97
N ASN A 181 5.27 2.58 32.06
CA ASN A 181 6.70 2.91 32.07
C ASN A 181 7.62 1.69 31.96
N GLU A 182 7.08 0.47 32.02
CA GLU A 182 7.86 -0.76 31.83
C GLU A 182 8.36 -0.90 30.39
N ASP A 183 9.44 -1.64 30.18
CA ASP A 183 9.92 -1.92 28.83
C ASP A 183 9.02 -2.94 28.14
N VAL A 184 8.83 -2.78 26.83
CA VAL A 184 7.90 -3.60 26.04
C VAL A 184 8.67 -4.72 25.38
N SER A 185 8.24 -5.98 25.58
CA SER A 185 8.80 -7.13 24.88
C SER A 185 7.93 -7.52 23.69
N LEU A 186 8.43 -7.25 22.47
CA LEU A 186 7.76 -7.60 21.21
C LEU A 186 8.67 -8.49 20.37
N GLU A 187 8.12 -9.58 19.85
CA GLU A 187 8.82 -10.50 18.94
C GLU A 187 10.20 -10.96 19.46
N GLY A 188 10.31 -11.20 20.78
CA GLY A 188 11.55 -11.64 21.43
C GLY A 188 12.61 -10.55 21.61
N LYS A 189 12.28 -9.28 21.36
CA LYS A 189 13.13 -8.11 21.63
C LYS A 189 12.49 -7.22 22.67
N THR A 190 13.30 -6.62 23.53
CA THR A 190 12.86 -5.64 24.53
C THR A 190 13.15 -4.24 24.02
N TYR A 191 12.15 -3.38 24.09
CA TYR A 191 12.19 -2.00 23.65
C TYR A 191 11.87 -1.09 24.83
N SER A 192 12.74 -0.11 25.08
CA SER A 192 12.54 0.87 26.16
C SER A 192 11.60 2.00 25.72
N ILE A 193 10.40 1.62 25.25
CA ILE A 193 9.35 2.56 24.84
C ILE A 193 8.63 3.05 26.09
N LYS A 194 8.68 4.35 26.34
CA LYS A 194 8.08 5.01 27.51
C LYS A 194 6.62 5.40 27.27
N SER A 195 5.99 5.83 28.35
CA SER A 195 4.55 6.08 28.44
C SER A 195 4.00 7.10 27.43
N SER A 196 4.81 8.04 26.93
CA SER A 196 4.39 9.02 25.90
C SER A 196 3.84 8.36 24.63
N PHE A 197 4.54 7.37 24.09
CA PHE A 197 4.08 6.61 22.92
C PHE A 197 2.95 5.65 23.27
N LYS A 198 2.96 5.04 24.45
CA LYS A 198 1.91 4.11 24.85
C LYS A 198 0.56 4.80 25.03
N TYR A 199 0.56 6.00 25.62
CA TYR A 199 -0.65 6.83 25.73
C TYR A 199 -1.16 7.31 24.37
N LEU A 200 -0.27 7.54 23.39
CA LEU A 200 -0.69 7.88 22.03
C LEU A 200 -1.63 6.82 21.45
N PHE A 201 -1.22 5.54 21.47
CA PHE A 201 -2.05 4.50 20.86
C PHE A 201 -3.29 4.13 21.68
N THR A 202 -3.22 4.27 23.01
CA THR A 202 -4.34 3.93 23.91
C THR A 202 -5.35 5.06 24.12
N GLN A 203 -5.00 6.33 23.82
CA GLN A 203 -5.88 7.49 24.05
C GLN A 203 -6.06 8.41 22.83
N ASP A 204 -5.17 8.39 21.84
CA ASP A 204 -5.24 9.19 20.62
C ASP A 204 -4.76 8.41 19.39
N ARG A 205 -5.47 7.31 19.10
CA ARG A 205 -5.10 6.39 18.03
C ARG A 205 -5.01 7.04 16.65
N GLU A 206 -5.83 8.04 16.36
CA GLU A 206 -5.79 8.75 15.07
C GLU A 206 -4.46 9.50 14.88
N SER A 207 -3.97 10.20 15.90
CA SER A 207 -2.61 10.77 15.86
C SER A 207 -1.54 9.68 15.81
N GLY A 208 -1.77 8.53 16.46
CA GLY A 208 -0.92 7.34 16.34
C GLY A 208 -0.77 6.86 14.90
N ILE A 209 -1.87 6.76 14.15
CA ILE A 209 -1.85 6.36 12.73
C ILE A 209 -1.07 7.38 11.90
N LYS A 210 -1.28 8.68 12.11
CA LYS A 210 -0.53 9.75 11.43
C LYS A 210 0.97 9.68 11.71
N LEU A 211 1.35 9.33 12.96
CA LEU A 211 2.74 9.12 13.31
C LEU A 211 3.34 7.95 12.52
N LEU A 212 2.65 6.81 12.48
CA LEU A 212 3.09 5.64 11.73
C LEU A 212 3.31 5.97 10.25
N GLU A 213 2.32 6.57 9.59
CA GLU A 213 2.41 6.98 8.18
C GLU A 213 3.62 7.89 7.93
N LYS A 214 3.82 8.87 8.81
CA LYS A 214 4.94 9.80 8.71
C LYS A 214 6.29 9.12 8.83
N LEU A 215 6.45 8.22 9.80
CA LEU A 215 7.72 7.51 10.04
C LEU A 215 7.99 6.50 8.92
N PHE A 216 7.00 5.71 8.48
CA PHE A 216 7.17 4.78 7.36
C PHE A 216 7.45 5.51 6.04
N SER A 217 6.83 6.66 5.79
CA SER A 217 7.17 7.50 4.63
C SER A 217 8.62 7.99 4.70
N ALA A 218 9.09 8.39 5.88
CA ALA A 218 10.47 8.79 6.07
C ALA A 218 11.43 7.63 5.83
N PHE A 219 11.13 6.43 6.35
CA PHE A 219 11.92 5.22 6.13
C PHE A 219 12.07 4.88 4.66
N ASP A 220 10.99 4.97 3.90
CA ASP A 220 10.96 4.69 2.46
C ASP A 220 11.86 5.68 1.68
N GLU A 221 11.74 6.99 1.93
CA GLU A 221 12.59 8.01 1.31
C GLU A 221 14.07 7.89 1.71
N ILE A 222 14.36 7.61 3.00
CA ILE A 222 15.73 7.43 3.50
C ILE A 222 16.35 6.17 2.87
N TYR A 223 15.63 5.05 2.87
CA TYR A 223 16.17 3.77 2.44
C TYR A 223 16.42 3.70 0.93
N PHE A 224 15.47 4.18 0.13
CA PHE A 224 15.58 4.10 -1.32
C PHE A 224 16.30 5.31 -1.89
N ASN A 225 16.00 6.53 -1.44
CA ASN A 225 16.49 7.76 -2.05
C ASN A 225 17.65 8.42 -1.30
N GLY A 226 17.99 7.95 -0.09
CA GLY A 226 19.08 8.53 0.71
C GLY A 226 18.83 9.99 1.11
N ARG A 227 17.56 10.40 1.20
CA ARG A 227 17.16 11.77 1.48
C ARG A 227 16.00 11.79 2.48
N TYR A 228 15.83 12.94 3.13
CA TYR A 228 14.71 13.23 4.02
C TYR A 228 14.39 14.73 3.95
N PRO A 229 13.15 15.16 4.27
CA PRO A 229 12.80 16.57 4.29
C PRO A 229 13.52 17.32 5.42
N SER A 230 14.38 18.28 5.08
CA SER A 230 15.18 19.07 6.04
C SER A 230 14.37 19.97 6.97
N GLY A 231 13.07 20.15 6.72
CA GLY A 231 12.15 20.91 7.58
C GLY A 231 11.38 20.05 8.60
N SER A 232 11.67 18.75 8.68
CA SER A 232 11.01 17.81 9.60
C SER A 232 12.02 17.23 10.58
N TYR A 233 11.89 17.61 11.84
CA TYR A 233 12.69 17.06 12.93
C TYR A 233 12.50 15.54 13.05
N PHE A 234 11.28 15.03 12.85
CA PHE A 234 11.05 13.57 12.97
C PHE A 234 11.76 12.81 11.85
N ALA A 235 11.80 13.37 10.63
CA ALA A 235 12.52 12.77 9.52
C ALA A 235 14.04 12.81 9.72
N GLU A 236 14.57 13.88 10.33
CA GLU A 236 15.98 13.97 10.74
C GLU A 236 16.36 12.91 11.78
N VAL A 237 15.53 12.74 12.81
CA VAL A 237 15.71 11.71 13.84
C VAL A 237 15.66 10.31 13.21
N CYS A 238 14.68 10.05 12.32
CA CYS A 238 14.62 8.81 11.55
C CYS A 238 15.89 8.58 10.74
N ASN A 239 16.37 9.59 10.01
CA ASN A 239 17.58 9.47 9.21
C ASN A 239 18.80 9.11 10.07
N THR A 240 18.94 9.73 11.24
CA THR A 240 20.03 9.45 12.17
C THR A 240 20.00 8.00 12.64
N ILE A 241 18.84 7.52 13.10
CA ILE A 241 18.68 6.16 13.63
C ILE A 241 18.75 5.10 12.52
N VAL A 242 18.13 5.33 11.36
CA VAL A 242 18.18 4.41 10.23
C VAL A 242 19.61 4.26 9.72
N ASN A 243 20.37 5.35 9.57
CA ASN A 243 21.77 5.26 9.17
C ASN A 243 22.62 4.53 10.22
N LYS A 244 22.34 4.72 11.51
CA LYS A 244 22.95 3.93 12.59
C LYS A 244 22.64 2.44 12.43
N ILE A 245 21.37 2.05 12.25
CA ILE A 245 20.97 0.65 11.99
C ILE A 245 21.66 0.07 10.75
N LEU A 246 21.68 0.81 9.63
CA LEU A 246 22.30 0.36 8.40
C LEU A 246 23.81 0.14 8.57
N SER A 247 24.48 1.04 9.30
CA SER A 247 25.90 0.91 9.63
C SER A 247 26.20 -0.29 10.54
N GLU A 248 25.37 -0.52 11.57
CA GLU A 248 25.46 -1.68 12.47
C GLU A 248 25.34 -3.00 11.72
N ASN A 249 24.57 -3.02 10.61
CA ASN A 249 24.32 -4.20 9.79
C ASN A 249 25.17 -4.27 8.50
N ASN A 250 26.19 -3.41 8.36
CA ASN A 250 27.05 -3.34 7.16
C ASN A 250 26.30 -3.18 5.82
N VAL A 251 25.15 -2.50 5.84
CA VAL A 251 24.35 -2.26 4.63
C VAL A 251 24.83 -0.97 3.94
N PRO A 252 25.31 -1.00 2.68
CA PRO A 252 25.84 0.18 1.99
C PRO A 252 24.78 1.27 1.82
N SER A 253 25.14 2.54 2.03
CA SER A 253 24.26 3.72 1.97
C SER A 253 23.92 4.22 0.55
N SER A 254 24.26 3.45 -0.49
CA SER A 254 23.96 3.81 -1.89
C SER A 254 22.46 3.74 -2.20
N HIS A 255 22.03 4.51 -3.21
CA HIS A 255 20.68 4.42 -3.78
C HIS A 255 20.29 2.95 -4.04
N ARG A 256 19.18 2.51 -3.44
CA ARG A 256 18.73 1.12 -3.52
C ARG A 256 17.65 1.01 -4.58
N LYS A 257 17.76 0.00 -5.44
CA LYS A 257 16.69 -0.28 -6.39
C LYS A 257 15.53 -0.89 -5.64
N ARG A 258 14.33 -0.34 -5.82
CA ARG A 258 13.10 -1.04 -5.47
C ARG A 258 13.07 -2.34 -6.26
N THR A 259 13.08 -3.47 -5.55
CA THR A 259 12.61 -4.72 -6.12
C THR A 259 11.11 -4.64 -6.23
N THR A 260 10.53 -5.09 -7.34
CA THR A 260 9.08 -5.23 -7.46
C THR A 260 8.63 -6.34 -6.50
N THR A 261 8.31 -5.98 -5.26
CA THR A 261 7.64 -6.85 -4.32
C THR A 261 6.14 -6.86 -4.68
N GLU A 262 5.50 -8.03 -4.67
CA GLU A 262 4.05 -8.09 -4.79
C GLU A 262 3.46 -7.49 -3.51
N HIS A 263 2.63 -6.47 -3.66
CA HIS A 263 1.93 -5.85 -2.55
C HIS A 263 1.00 -6.88 -1.89
N ILE A 264 1.07 -7.00 -0.57
CA ILE A 264 0.16 -7.86 0.20
C ILE A 264 -1.18 -7.15 0.29
N ILE A 265 -2.24 -7.77 -0.22
CA ILE A 265 -3.59 -7.20 -0.24
C ILE A 265 -4.08 -7.00 1.20
N ASP A 266 -4.37 -5.75 1.55
CA ASP A 266 -4.86 -5.32 2.87
C ASP A 266 -6.38 -5.11 2.90
N ASP A 267 -6.99 -5.05 1.72
CA ASP A 267 -8.41 -4.76 1.50
C ASP A 267 -9.08 -5.92 0.78
N TYR A 268 -10.01 -6.59 1.46
CA TYR A 268 -10.71 -7.75 0.91
C TYR A 268 -11.49 -7.43 -0.37
N ASP A 269 -11.95 -6.18 -0.52
CA ASP A 269 -12.62 -5.73 -1.74
C ASP A 269 -11.68 -5.61 -2.95
N LYS A 270 -10.37 -5.61 -2.73
CA LYS A 270 -9.34 -5.52 -3.78
C LYS A 270 -8.73 -6.87 -4.12
N VAL A 271 -9.19 -7.97 -3.50
CA VAL A 271 -8.70 -9.31 -3.85
C VAL A 271 -9.02 -9.60 -5.31
N TYR A 272 -8.06 -10.16 -6.03
CA TYR A 272 -8.20 -10.52 -7.44
C TYR A 272 -7.46 -11.81 -7.74
N ALA A 273 -7.89 -12.48 -8.80
CA ALA A 273 -7.22 -13.63 -9.39
C ALA A 273 -6.78 -13.31 -10.81
N PHE A 274 -5.66 -13.89 -11.22
CA PHE A 274 -5.10 -13.71 -12.56
C PHE A 274 -4.40 -14.97 -13.03
N TYR A 275 -4.16 -15.05 -14.34
CA TYR A 275 -3.38 -16.14 -14.92
C TYR A 275 -1.90 -15.77 -14.96
N GLU A 276 -1.04 -16.70 -14.60
CA GLU A 276 0.41 -16.58 -14.75
C GLU A 276 1.04 -17.88 -15.27
N ILE A 277 2.25 -17.76 -15.83
CA ILE A 277 3.11 -18.92 -16.04
C ILE A 277 4.00 -19.03 -14.80
N ALA A 278 3.81 -20.10 -14.03
CA ALA A 278 4.57 -20.40 -12.83
C ALA A 278 6.05 -20.65 -13.15
N SER A 279 6.91 -20.67 -12.13
CA SER A 279 8.37 -20.81 -12.29
C SER A 279 8.81 -22.12 -12.94
N ASP A 280 7.98 -23.16 -12.84
CA ASP A 280 8.18 -24.46 -13.50
C ASP A 280 7.70 -24.48 -14.97
N GLY A 281 7.14 -23.37 -15.45
CA GLY A 281 6.60 -23.24 -16.81
C GLY A 281 5.15 -23.70 -16.97
N GLU A 282 4.49 -24.15 -15.89
CA GLU A 282 3.07 -24.50 -15.95
C GLU A 282 2.19 -23.25 -15.89
N VAL A 283 1.03 -23.32 -16.55
CA VAL A 283 0.02 -22.26 -16.45
C VAL A 283 -0.74 -22.46 -15.15
N ALA A 284 -0.91 -21.38 -14.39
CA ALA A 284 -1.61 -21.39 -13.12
C ALA A 284 -2.60 -20.24 -13.02
N ILE A 285 -3.56 -20.40 -12.10
CA ILE A 285 -4.32 -19.28 -11.57
C ILE A 285 -3.72 -18.88 -10.24
N SER A 286 -3.49 -17.59 -10.07
CA SER A 286 -2.86 -17.05 -8.87
C SER A 286 -3.73 -15.99 -8.21
N ILE A 287 -3.70 -16.01 -6.87
CA ILE A 287 -4.25 -14.97 -6.01
C ILE A 287 -3.07 -14.42 -5.21
N PRO A 288 -2.83 -13.09 -5.20
CA PRO A 288 -1.76 -12.50 -4.42
C PRO A 288 -1.92 -12.79 -2.93
N GLU A 289 -0.87 -12.53 -2.16
CA GLU A 289 -0.91 -12.64 -0.71
C GLU A 289 -1.96 -11.69 -0.12
N ILE A 290 -2.67 -12.13 0.93
CA ILE A 290 -3.77 -11.37 1.57
C ILE A 290 -3.52 -11.27 3.07
N ARG A 291 -3.51 -10.06 3.63
CA ARG A 291 -3.41 -9.83 5.08
C ARG A 291 -4.65 -10.38 5.79
N ALA A 292 -4.45 -11.08 6.89
CA ALA A 292 -5.50 -11.67 7.72
C ALA A 292 -5.33 -11.25 9.19
N ILE A 293 -4.92 -10.00 9.41
CA ILE A 293 -4.74 -9.43 10.75
C ILE A 293 -6.11 -9.24 11.39
N ASN A 294 -6.26 -9.74 12.62
CA ASN A 294 -7.53 -9.78 13.37
C ASN A 294 -8.64 -10.62 12.73
N GLU A 295 -8.33 -11.44 11.71
CA GLU A 295 -9.28 -12.40 11.16
C GLU A 295 -9.40 -13.63 12.08
N PRO A 296 -10.61 -13.99 12.55
CA PRO A 296 -10.81 -15.15 13.43
C PRO A 296 -10.59 -16.51 12.76
N ALA A 297 -10.76 -16.63 11.44
CA ALA A 297 -10.50 -17.90 10.75
C ALA A 297 -9.00 -18.27 10.80
N ASP A 298 -8.69 -19.54 11.07
CA ASP A 298 -7.33 -20.12 10.96
C ASP A 298 -7.11 -20.85 9.63
N GLU A 299 -8.18 -21.17 8.91
CA GLU A 299 -8.15 -21.92 7.65
C GLU A 299 -8.94 -21.21 6.56
N TYR A 300 -8.62 -21.53 5.32
CA TYR A 300 -9.35 -21.09 4.14
C TYR A 300 -9.61 -22.26 3.18
N ARG A 301 -10.66 -22.14 2.38
CA ARG A 301 -10.99 -23.07 1.30
C ARG A 301 -11.04 -22.35 -0.03
N ILE A 302 -10.49 -22.98 -1.06
CA ILE A 302 -10.58 -22.50 -2.44
C ILE A 302 -11.38 -23.49 -3.26
N GLU A 303 -12.25 -22.96 -4.11
CA GLU A 303 -13.00 -23.73 -5.08
C GLU A 303 -12.87 -23.08 -6.46
N ILE A 304 -12.60 -23.90 -7.47
CA ILE A 304 -12.60 -23.47 -8.87
C ILE A 304 -13.70 -24.22 -9.60
N TYR A 305 -14.51 -23.45 -10.31
CA TYR A 305 -15.55 -23.94 -11.18
C TYR A 305 -15.17 -23.63 -12.63
N ASN A 306 -15.47 -24.55 -13.54
CA ASN A 306 -15.63 -24.24 -14.95
C ASN A 306 -17.12 -24.35 -15.28
N ASP A 307 -17.74 -23.24 -15.65
CA ASP A 307 -19.19 -23.11 -15.65
C ASP A 307 -19.76 -23.46 -14.26
N ASP A 308 -20.65 -24.45 -14.18
CA ASP A 308 -21.26 -24.92 -12.93
C ASP A 308 -20.56 -26.17 -12.33
N VAL A 309 -19.51 -26.67 -12.98
CA VAL A 309 -18.79 -27.87 -12.54
C VAL A 309 -17.59 -27.48 -11.71
N ARG A 310 -17.54 -27.93 -10.45
CA ARG A 310 -16.36 -27.79 -9.61
C ARG A 310 -15.25 -28.70 -10.13
N ILE A 311 -14.10 -28.12 -10.46
CA ILE A 311 -12.94 -28.81 -11.04
C ILE A 311 -11.72 -28.82 -10.11
N TYR A 312 -11.75 -28.04 -9.03
CA TYR A 312 -10.72 -28.02 -8.00
C TYR A 312 -11.33 -27.59 -6.68
N CYS A 313 -10.86 -28.21 -5.59
CA CYS A 313 -11.19 -27.84 -4.23
C CYS A 313 -9.99 -28.15 -3.35
N ASP A 314 -9.55 -27.18 -2.57
CA ASP A 314 -8.47 -27.38 -1.60
C ASP A 314 -8.69 -26.54 -0.34
N LYS A 315 -8.04 -26.95 0.74
CA LYS A 315 -8.05 -26.26 2.02
C LYS A 315 -6.62 -26.09 2.51
N ASP A 316 -6.36 -24.94 3.12
CA ASP A 316 -5.04 -24.62 3.65
C ASP A 316 -5.19 -23.61 4.81
N TYR A 317 -4.08 -23.30 5.49
CA TYR A 317 -4.08 -22.52 6.73
C TYR A 317 -3.59 -21.09 6.53
N ILE A 318 -4.16 -20.18 7.33
CA ILE A 318 -3.67 -18.82 7.48
C ILE A 318 -2.37 -18.88 8.30
N VAL A 319 -1.29 -18.34 7.75
CA VAL A 319 0.04 -18.41 8.37
C VAL A 319 0.31 -17.17 9.21
N GLY A 320 1.29 -17.28 10.10
CA GLY A 320 1.79 -16.15 10.88
C GLY A 320 0.94 -15.81 12.11
N THR A 321 1.45 -14.89 12.91
CA THR A 321 0.82 -14.41 14.15
C THR A 321 0.80 -12.89 14.16
N ASN A 322 -0.16 -12.31 14.88
CA ASN A 322 -0.29 -10.86 15.05
C ASN A 322 -0.25 -10.12 13.69
N LEU A 323 0.66 -9.16 13.53
CA LEU A 323 0.85 -8.36 12.31
C LEU A 323 1.33 -9.17 11.10
N LYS A 324 1.83 -10.40 11.30
CA LYS A 324 2.34 -11.27 10.24
C LYS A 324 1.29 -12.25 9.71
N ARG A 325 0.06 -12.19 10.25
CA ARG A 325 -1.03 -13.12 9.93
C ARG A 325 -1.59 -12.86 8.53
N ARG A 326 -1.56 -13.87 7.66
CA ARG A 326 -1.88 -13.73 6.23
C ARG A 326 -2.19 -15.05 5.53
N ILE A 327 -2.91 -14.98 4.42
CA ILE A 327 -3.03 -16.05 3.43
C ILE A 327 -1.88 -15.86 2.44
N LYS A 328 -0.99 -16.85 2.30
CA LYS A 328 0.13 -16.80 1.35
C LYS A 328 -0.37 -16.68 -0.09
N LYS A 329 0.50 -16.22 -1.01
CA LYS A 329 0.22 -16.28 -2.45
C LYS A 329 -0.23 -17.69 -2.82
N ILE A 330 -1.44 -17.79 -3.37
CA ILE A 330 -2.01 -19.04 -3.84
C ILE A 330 -1.64 -19.16 -5.32
N VAL A 331 -1.14 -20.32 -5.72
CA VAL A 331 -0.83 -20.65 -7.12
C VAL A 331 -1.42 -22.04 -7.39
N ILE A 332 -2.37 -22.11 -8.31
CA ILE A 332 -3.10 -23.35 -8.64
C ILE A 332 -2.82 -23.71 -10.11
N PRO A 333 -1.90 -24.65 -10.38
CA PRO A 333 -1.58 -25.09 -11.74
C PRO A 333 -2.77 -25.77 -12.42
N PHE A 334 -2.92 -25.60 -13.72
CA PHE A 334 -4.00 -26.26 -14.50
C PHE A 334 -3.90 -27.78 -14.46
N SER A 335 -2.69 -28.32 -14.22
CA SER A 335 -2.44 -29.76 -14.04
C SER A 335 -3.13 -30.34 -12.79
N SER A 336 -3.48 -29.50 -11.81
CA SER A 336 -4.14 -29.90 -10.57
C SER A 336 -5.66 -30.07 -10.70
N PHE A 337 -6.26 -29.68 -11.83
CA PHE A 337 -7.70 -29.79 -12.01
C PHE A 337 -8.14 -31.26 -12.12
N GLU A 338 -9.18 -31.61 -11.36
CA GLU A 338 -9.77 -32.95 -11.30
C GLU A 338 -10.38 -33.37 -12.64
N GLN A 339 -10.78 -32.41 -13.47
CA GLN A 339 -11.42 -32.61 -14.75
C GLN A 339 -10.76 -31.78 -15.84
N LYS A 340 -10.67 -32.34 -17.04
CA LYS A 340 -10.15 -31.63 -18.20
C LYS A 340 -11.16 -30.62 -18.71
N ILE A 341 -10.74 -29.37 -18.87
CA ILE A 341 -11.58 -28.29 -19.39
C ILE A 341 -11.65 -28.41 -20.91
N ARG A 342 -12.87 -28.47 -21.47
CA ARG A 342 -13.12 -28.54 -22.91
C ARG A 342 -13.80 -27.25 -23.37
N GLU A 343 -13.66 -26.94 -24.66
CA GLU A 343 -14.33 -25.82 -25.35
C GLU A 343 -13.88 -24.41 -24.97
N GLN A 344 -14.02 -23.99 -23.70
CA GLN A 344 -13.65 -22.64 -23.23
C GLN A 344 -13.30 -22.63 -21.74
N PHE A 345 -12.54 -21.62 -21.31
CA PHE A 345 -12.20 -21.39 -19.90
C PHE A 345 -13.20 -20.44 -19.24
N ASN A 346 -14.33 -20.97 -18.76
CA ASN A 346 -15.27 -20.21 -17.95
C ASN A 346 -14.95 -20.39 -16.47
N LEU A 347 -13.72 -20.04 -16.11
CA LEU A 347 -13.20 -20.28 -14.78
C LEU A 347 -13.74 -19.24 -13.80
N ARG A 348 -14.26 -19.72 -12.67
CA ARG A 348 -14.68 -18.92 -11.52
C ARG A 348 -14.03 -19.45 -10.26
N ILE A 349 -13.29 -18.59 -9.58
CA ILE A 349 -12.69 -18.91 -8.28
C ILE A 349 -13.54 -18.32 -7.17
N LYS A 350 -13.74 -19.12 -6.12
CA LYS A 350 -14.25 -18.67 -4.83
C LYS A 350 -13.25 -19.00 -3.73
N LEU A 351 -12.97 -18.02 -2.89
CA LEU A 351 -12.12 -18.16 -1.70
C LEU A 351 -12.97 -17.91 -0.46
N PHE A 352 -12.97 -18.85 0.47
CA PHE A 352 -13.73 -18.81 1.71
C PHE A 352 -12.79 -18.82 2.91
N LEU A 353 -13.10 -18.01 3.92
CA LEU A 353 -12.51 -18.12 5.26
C LEU A 353 -13.37 -19.07 6.08
N LEU A 354 -12.74 -20.08 6.68
CA LEU A 354 -13.42 -21.10 7.47
C LEU A 354 -13.51 -20.61 8.92
N ARG A 355 -14.63 -19.95 9.27
CA ARG A 355 -14.91 -19.50 10.64
C ARG A 355 -15.76 -20.53 11.37
N GLU A 356 -15.75 -20.50 12.70
CA GLU A 356 -16.51 -21.47 13.52
C GLU A 356 -18.03 -21.43 13.26
N ASP A 357 -18.59 -20.23 13.07
CA ASP A 357 -20.04 -20.04 12.91
C ASP A 357 -20.52 -20.25 11.47
N GLU A 358 -19.80 -19.71 10.48
CA GLU A 358 -20.16 -19.78 9.06
C GLU A 358 -18.95 -19.50 8.16
N ASP A 359 -18.84 -20.24 7.06
CA ASP A 359 -17.86 -19.96 5.99
C ASP A 359 -18.10 -18.55 5.42
N PHE A 360 -17.11 -17.66 5.54
CA PHE A 360 -17.19 -16.31 4.97
C PHE A 360 -16.63 -16.30 3.56
N LEU A 361 -17.45 -15.95 2.55
CA LEU A 361 -16.99 -15.77 1.18
C LEU A 361 -16.15 -14.49 1.07
N LEU A 362 -14.83 -14.67 1.04
CA LEU A 362 -13.86 -13.58 0.95
C LEU A 362 -13.78 -13.00 -0.45
N TYR A 363 -13.74 -13.85 -1.47
CA TYR A 363 -13.56 -13.44 -2.85
C TYR A 363 -14.30 -14.35 -3.83
N ASP A 364 -14.85 -13.73 -4.86
CA ASP A 364 -15.48 -14.40 -6.00
C ASP A 364 -15.06 -13.69 -7.29
N SER A 365 -14.34 -14.40 -8.17
CA SER A 365 -13.86 -13.83 -9.43
C SER A 365 -14.99 -13.47 -10.40
N LYS A 366 -16.20 -14.00 -10.18
CA LYS A 366 -17.33 -13.88 -11.11
C LYS A 366 -16.86 -14.30 -12.51
N THR A 367 -16.99 -13.42 -13.50
CA THR A 367 -16.62 -13.67 -14.90
C THR A 367 -15.25 -13.11 -15.28
N SER A 368 -14.45 -12.58 -14.33
CA SER A 368 -13.20 -11.86 -14.64
C SER A 368 -12.15 -12.75 -15.33
N LEU A 369 -12.21 -14.05 -15.09
CA LEU A 369 -11.31 -15.07 -15.62
C LEU A 369 -11.82 -15.75 -16.90
N TYR A 370 -13.00 -15.39 -17.44
CA TYR A 370 -13.57 -16.09 -18.60
C TYR A 370 -12.78 -15.84 -19.88
N ARG A 371 -12.27 -16.88 -20.53
CA ARG A 371 -11.43 -16.79 -21.73
C ARG A 371 -11.72 -17.93 -22.72
N GLU A 372 -11.66 -17.65 -24.01
CA GLU A 372 -11.61 -18.70 -25.04
C GLU A 372 -10.19 -19.28 -25.16
N PHE A 373 -9.19 -18.40 -25.04
CA PHE A 373 -7.77 -18.72 -24.91
C PHE A 373 -7.07 -17.61 -24.10
N ILE A 374 -5.90 -17.93 -23.55
CA ILE A 374 -5.09 -16.99 -22.75
C ILE A 374 -3.77 -16.78 -23.49
N LEU A 375 -3.41 -15.53 -23.76
CA LEU A 375 -2.19 -15.20 -24.47
C LEU A 375 -1.16 -14.63 -23.49
N PHE A 376 0.04 -15.18 -23.47
CA PHE A 376 1.14 -14.74 -22.63
C PHE A 376 2.32 -14.23 -23.44
N LYS A 377 2.86 -13.09 -23.01
CA LYS A 377 4.19 -12.62 -23.42
C LYS A 377 5.13 -12.77 -22.25
N ALA A 378 6.13 -13.64 -22.38
CA ALA A 378 6.88 -14.16 -21.23
C ALA A 378 5.91 -14.74 -20.19
N SER A 379 5.91 -14.24 -18.94
CA SER A 379 5.06 -14.75 -17.85
C SER A 379 3.76 -13.98 -17.62
N ARG A 380 3.48 -12.91 -18.38
CA ARG A 380 2.31 -12.03 -18.16
C ARG A 380 1.24 -12.19 -19.24
N GLU A 381 -0.01 -12.30 -18.80
CA GLU A 381 -1.18 -12.31 -19.70
C GLU A 381 -1.24 -10.98 -20.48
N THR A 382 -1.43 -11.08 -21.80
CA THR A 382 -1.70 -9.94 -22.68
C THR A 382 -3.15 -9.98 -23.12
N ARG A 383 -3.88 -8.90 -22.83
CA ARG A 383 -5.30 -8.74 -23.22
C ARG A 383 -5.53 -7.77 -24.38
N GLN A 384 -4.46 -7.26 -24.96
CA GLN A 384 -4.51 -6.34 -26.10
C GLN A 384 -5.09 -7.04 -27.33
N SER A 385 -5.86 -6.31 -28.13
CA SER A 385 -6.36 -6.76 -29.44
C SER A 385 -5.29 -6.67 -30.54
N ASN A 386 -4.25 -5.86 -30.32
CA ASN A 386 -3.10 -5.73 -31.21
C ASN A 386 -1.82 -5.88 -30.40
N CYS A 387 -1.00 -6.86 -30.77
CA CYS A 387 0.25 -7.21 -30.12
C CYS A 387 1.42 -7.03 -31.10
N LYS A 388 2.64 -6.89 -30.60
CA LYS A 388 3.82 -6.91 -31.48
C LYS A 388 4.18 -8.33 -31.90
N PRO A 389 4.77 -8.55 -33.09
CA PRO A 389 5.35 -9.83 -33.47
C PRO A 389 6.33 -10.38 -32.41
N GLY A 390 6.49 -11.70 -32.39
CA GLY A 390 7.39 -12.41 -31.49
C GLY A 390 6.82 -13.72 -30.96
N THR A 391 7.49 -14.27 -29.95
CA THR A 391 7.10 -15.51 -29.29
C THR A 391 6.08 -15.26 -28.18
N TYR A 392 5.00 -16.03 -28.22
CA TYR A 392 3.94 -16.02 -27.22
C TYR A 392 3.61 -17.44 -26.79
N TYR A 393 3.10 -17.58 -25.57
CA TYR A 393 2.48 -18.81 -25.11
C TYR A 393 0.97 -18.67 -25.19
N VAL A 394 0.31 -19.63 -25.83
CA VAL A 394 -1.14 -19.69 -25.97
C VAL A 394 -1.65 -20.81 -25.10
N VAL A 395 -2.49 -20.46 -24.13
CA VAL A 395 -3.20 -21.42 -23.29
C VAL A 395 -4.58 -21.64 -23.87
N HIS A 396 -4.96 -22.90 -24.05
CA HIS A 396 -6.19 -23.30 -24.73
C HIS A 396 -6.83 -24.51 -24.05
N PRO A 397 -8.15 -24.70 -24.19
CA PRO A 397 -8.84 -25.88 -23.67
C PRO A 397 -8.26 -27.19 -24.18
N TYR A 398 -8.53 -28.27 -23.44
CA TYR A 398 -8.06 -29.61 -23.77
C TYR A 398 -8.65 -30.09 -25.10
N GLY A 399 -7.77 -30.57 -25.98
CA GLY A 399 -8.16 -31.07 -27.31
C GLY A 399 -8.32 -29.99 -28.37
N THR A 400 -7.97 -28.73 -28.07
CA THR A 400 -7.95 -27.65 -29.06
C THR A 400 -6.73 -27.77 -29.97
N GLU A 401 -6.95 -27.95 -31.27
CA GLU A 401 -5.91 -27.83 -32.29
C GLU A 401 -5.61 -26.35 -32.58
N ILE A 402 -4.59 -25.79 -31.94
CA ILE A 402 -4.26 -24.35 -32.05
C ILE A 402 -4.04 -23.91 -33.50
N SER A 403 -3.49 -24.77 -34.36
CA SER A 403 -3.29 -24.48 -35.78
C SER A 403 -4.57 -24.08 -36.53
N ASN A 404 -5.76 -24.40 -35.99
CA ASN A 404 -7.03 -24.01 -36.57
C ASN A 404 -7.47 -22.58 -36.17
N PHE A 405 -6.81 -21.99 -35.16
CA PHE A 405 -7.14 -20.68 -34.61
C PHE A 405 -6.07 -19.64 -34.91
N THR A 406 -4.87 -20.03 -35.38
CA THR A 406 -3.77 -19.13 -35.71
C THR A 406 -3.32 -19.27 -37.18
N THR A 407 -2.83 -18.17 -37.75
CA THR A 407 -2.16 -18.17 -39.07
C THR A 407 -0.71 -18.66 -39.00
N SER A 408 -0.14 -18.75 -37.79
CA SER A 408 1.27 -19.12 -37.55
C SER A 408 1.43 -20.59 -37.18
N SER A 409 2.67 -21.09 -37.23
CA SER A 409 3.00 -22.41 -36.69
C SER A 409 2.96 -22.42 -35.16
N ALA A 410 2.37 -23.47 -34.60
CA ALA A 410 2.28 -23.71 -33.16
C ALA A 410 3.05 -24.98 -32.79
N ASN A 411 3.75 -24.93 -31.66
CA ASN A 411 4.42 -26.08 -31.05
C ASN A 411 3.77 -26.36 -29.71
N GLU A 412 3.16 -27.54 -29.54
CA GLU A 412 2.60 -27.95 -28.26
C GLU A 412 3.69 -28.12 -27.21
N ILE A 413 3.47 -27.56 -26.01
CA ILE A 413 4.34 -27.72 -24.85
C ILE A 413 3.74 -28.76 -23.91
N ASN A 414 2.45 -28.61 -23.60
CA ASN A 414 1.70 -29.50 -22.71
C ASN A 414 0.22 -29.50 -23.11
N LEU A 415 -0.61 -30.21 -22.34
CA LEU A 415 -2.04 -30.43 -22.63
C LEU A 415 -2.87 -29.16 -22.82
N TYR A 416 -2.43 -28.03 -22.28
CA TYR A 416 -3.16 -26.76 -22.32
C TYR A 416 -2.35 -25.63 -22.95
N THR A 417 -1.09 -25.85 -23.32
CA THR A 417 -0.17 -24.75 -23.66
C THR A 417 0.59 -25.06 -24.93
N SER A 418 0.59 -24.09 -25.84
CA SER A 418 1.38 -24.10 -27.07
C SER A 418 2.28 -22.86 -27.14
N SER A 419 3.49 -23.01 -27.67
CA SER A 419 4.35 -21.89 -28.09
C SER A 419 4.04 -21.52 -29.53
N VAL A 420 3.81 -20.23 -29.80
CA VAL A 420 3.50 -19.71 -31.13
C VAL A 420 4.41 -18.54 -31.43
N ILE A 421 4.99 -18.52 -32.63
CA ILE A 421 5.82 -17.41 -33.11
C ILE A 421 5.01 -16.65 -34.15
N PHE A 422 4.51 -15.48 -33.76
CA PHE A 422 3.72 -14.61 -34.62
C PHE A 422 4.63 -13.63 -35.37
N ALA A 423 4.48 -13.56 -36.70
CA ALA A 423 5.10 -12.59 -37.59
C ALA A 423 4.16 -11.40 -37.84
N GLU A 424 4.64 -10.42 -38.61
CA GLU A 424 3.83 -9.28 -39.04
C GLU A 424 2.60 -9.75 -39.84
N ASN A 425 1.43 -9.23 -39.50
CA ASN A 425 0.10 -9.57 -40.04
C ASN A 425 -0.43 -10.95 -39.63
N ASP A 426 0.25 -11.66 -38.73
CA ASP A 426 -0.33 -12.89 -38.18
C ASP A 426 -1.48 -12.58 -37.21
N SER A 427 -2.29 -13.61 -36.93
CA SER A 427 -3.39 -13.49 -35.99
C SER A 427 -3.70 -14.79 -35.26
N ILE A 428 -4.37 -14.66 -34.13
CA ILE A 428 -5.09 -15.75 -33.47
C ILE A 428 -6.54 -15.33 -33.21
N SER A 429 -7.49 -16.15 -33.61
CA SER A 429 -8.92 -15.86 -33.54
C SER A 429 -9.71 -17.05 -33.02
N ALA A 430 -10.54 -16.80 -32.02
CA ALA A 430 -11.61 -17.67 -31.54
C ALA A 430 -12.97 -17.01 -31.83
N THR A 431 -14.08 -17.64 -31.40
CA THR A 431 -15.44 -17.23 -31.78
C THR A 431 -15.78 -15.80 -31.35
N LYS A 432 -15.31 -15.34 -30.20
CA LYS A 432 -15.62 -14.01 -29.65
C LYS A 432 -14.44 -13.04 -29.69
N LYS A 433 -13.22 -13.53 -29.94
CA LYS A 433 -12.00 -12.72 -29.83
C LYS A 433 -10.99 -13.01 -30.92
N SER A 434 -10.51 -11.95 -31.55
CA SER A 434 -9.34 -11.97 -32.43
C SER A 434 -8.23 -11.07 -31.89
N ILE A 435 -6.98 -11.51 -32.02
CA ILE A 435 -5.77 -10.75 -31.71
C ILE A 435 -4.88 -10.75 -32.94
N PHE A 436 -4.38 -9.58 -33.31
CA PHE A 436 -3.50 -9.36 -34.46
C PHE A 436 -2.09 -9.03 -34.00
N PHE A 437 -1.09 -9.38 -34.81
CA PHE A 437 0.31 -9.15 -34.51
C PHE A 437 0.96 -8.21 -35.53
N ASN A 438 1.15 -6.94 -35.14
CA ASN A 438 1.70 -5.89 -36.02
C ASN A 438 2.74 -5.03 -35.28
N GLU A 439 3.80 -4.61 -35.97
CA GLU A 439 4.83 -3.71 -35.44
C GLU A 439 4.25 -2.32 -35.16
N ILE A 440 3.34 -1.87 -36.02
CA ILE A 440 2.59 -0.63 -35.90
C ILE A 440 1.12 -1.00 -35.71
N PRO A 441 0.47 -0.58 -34.61
CA PRO A 441 -0.95 -0.81 -34.42
C PRO A 441 -1.73 -0.17 -35.57
N GLN A 442 -2.42 -0.98 -36.36
CA GLN A 442 -3.33 -0.50 -37.39
C GLN A 442 -4.74 -0.39 -36.78
N ASP A 443 -5.39 0.77 -36.92
CA ASP A 443 -6.77 1.01 -36.48
C ASP A 443 -7.81 0.23 -37.33
N SER A 444 -7.36 -0.38 -38.43
CA SER A 444 -8.18 -1.14 -39.38
C SER A 444 -7.95 -2.64 -39.22
N HIS A 445 -8.95 -3.34 -38.69
CA HIS A 445 -8.97 -4.80 -38.60
C HIS A 445 -9.41 -5.40 -39.93
N ILE A 446 -8.49 -5.95 -40.73
CA ILE A 446 -8.81 -6.79 -41.89
C ILE A 446 -7.92 -8.03 -41.89
N LEU A 447 -8.53 -9.20 -41.70
CA LEU A 447 -7.95 -10.51 -42.07
C LEU A 447 -8.63 -10.99 -43.34
N ILE A 448 -7.86 -11.25 -44.39
CA ILE A 448 -8.28 -12.12 -45.49
C ILE A 448 -7.20 -13.18 -45.64
N ASP A 449 -7.48 -14.39 -45.15
CA ASP A 449 -6.65 -15.57 -45.42
C ASP A 449 -7.12 -16.25 -46.71
N GLY A 450 -6.17 -16.63 -47.55
CA GLY A 450 -6.38 -16.97 -48.94
C GLY A 450 -6.93 -18.38 -49.15
N LYS A 451 -8.21 -18.47 -49.53
CA LYS A 451 -8.69 -19.46 -50.50
C LYS A 451 -9.66 -18.78 -51.46
N ASN A 452 -9.41 -18.93 -52.77
CA ASN A 452 -10.20 -18.38 -53.88
C ASN A 452 -11.69 -18.18 -53.54
N ILE A 453 -12.11 -16.93 -53.33
CA ILE A 453 -13.51 -16.59 -53.07
C ILE A 453 -14.17 -16.20 -54.39
N THR A 454 -15.13 -16.99 -54.85
CA THR A 454 -16.06 -16.62 -55.93
C THR A 454 -17.41 -16.28 -55.32
N GLY A 455 -18.00 -15.14 -55.69
CA GLY A 455 -19.33 -14.75 -55.21
C GLY A 455 -19.32 -13.85 -53.97
N VAL A 456 -18.42 -12.88 -53.89
CA VAL A 456 -18.44 -11.89 -52.80
C VAL A 456 -19.66 -10.97 -52.94
N LEU A 457 -20.52 -10.99 -51.92
CA LEU A 457 -21.65 -10.08 -51.74
C LEU A 457 -21.21 -8.94 -50.82
N PHE A 458 -21.09 -7.73 -51.36
CA PHE A 458 -20.86 -6.54 -50.56
C PHE A 458 -22.19 -5.84 -50.30
N ARG A 459 -22.58 -5.65 -49.03
CA ARG A 459 -23.82 -4.95 -48.68
C ARG A 459 -23.50 -3.60 -48.03
N LYS A 460 -23.99 -2.52 -48.64
CA LYS A 460 -23.93 -1.15 -48.09
C LYS A 460 -25.31 -0.49 -48.24
N ASP A 461 -25.81 0.13 -47.17
CA ASP A 461 -27.10 0.83 -47.15
C ASP A 461 -28.28 -0.04 -47.66
N GLU A 462 -28.32 -1.30 -47.22
CA GLU A 462 -29.31 -2.31 -47.65
C GLU A 462 -29.29 -2.63 -49.17
N LYS A 463 -28.27 -2.20 -49.90
CA LYS A 463 -28.05 -2.55 -51.30
C LYS A 463 -26.95 -3.56 -51.45
N ASP A 464 -27.24 -4.57 -52.26
CA ASP A 464 -26.34 -5.66 -52.58
C ASP A 464 -25.52 -5.34 -53.82
N TYR A 465 -24.20 -5.46 -53.70
CA TYR A 465 -23.22 -5.27 -54.76
C TYR A 465 -22.49 -6.58 -55.01
N PHE A 466 -22.70 -7.14 -56.19
CA PHE A 466 -22.10 -8.40 -56.61
C PHE A 466 -20.75 -8.14 -57.27
N VAL A 467 -19.69 -8.75 -56.73
CA VAL A 467 -18.37 -8.68 -57.35
C VAL A 467 -18.15 -9.91 -58.22
N TYR A 468 -18.18 -9.70 -59.54
CA TYR A 468 -18.22 -10.78 -60.54
C TYR A 468 -16.86 -11.29 -61.04
N ASN A 469 -15.74 -10.85 -60.45
CA ASN A 469 -14.40 -11.29 -60.85
C ASN A 469 -13.59 -11.82 -59.67
N LYS A 470 -12.57 -12.65 -59.97
CA LYS A 470 -11.57 -13.10 -58.99
C LYS A 470 -10.94 -11.89 -58.31
N ILE A 471 -11.10 -11.80 -57.00
CA ILE A 471 -10.53 -10.73 -56.18
C ILE A 471 -9.28 -11.28 -55.49
N SER A 472 -8.11 -10.75 -55.84
CA SER A 472 -6.85 -11.04 -55.12
C SER A 472 -6.66 -10.16 -53.89
N SER A 473 -7.31 -9.00 -53.85
CA SER A 473 -7.36 -8.08 -52.71
C SER A 473 -8.59 -7.16 -52.83
N MET A 474 -9.18 -6.78 -51.70
CA MET A 474 -10.26 -5.80 -51.63
C MET A 474 -9.83 -4.65 -50.71
N GLU A 475 -9.94 -3.42 -51.19
CA GLU A 475 -9.61 -2.21 -50.44
C GLU A 475 -10.92 -1.43 -50.23
N ILE A 476 -11.31 -1.23 -48.97
CA ILE A 476 -12.55 -0.52 -48.61
C ILE A 476 -12.18 0.87 -48.13
N LEU A 477 -12.45 1.88 -48.96
CA LEU A 477 -12.34 3.29 -48.59
C LEU A 477 -13.62 3.73 -47.88
N LEU A 478 -13.51 3.98 -46.58
CA LEU A 478 -14.56 4.62 -45.80
C LEU A 478 -14.39 6.13 -45.86
N GLU A 479 -15.48 6.87 -46.06
CA GLU A 479 -15.46 8.33 -45.88
C GLU A 479 -15.21 8.63 -44.40
N ASN A 480 -14.37 9.63 -44.11
CA ASN A 480 -13.81 9.98 -42.79
C ASN A 480 -14.82 10.20 -41.62
N SER A 481 -16.12 10.01 -41.85
CA SER A 481 -17.20 10.26 -40.90
C SER A 481 -18.05 9.04 -40.52
N GLU A 482 -17.82 7.84 -41.05
CA GLU A 482 -18.58 6.65 -40.65
C GLU A 482 -17.85 5.81 -39.57
N PRO A 483 -18.52 5.44 -38.45
CA PRO A 483 -17.95 4.57 -37.44
C PRO A 483 -17.79 3.13 -37.96
N THR A 484 -16.59 2.58 -37.81
CA THR A 484 -16.15 1.22 -38.23
C THR A 484 -16.89 0.07 -37.57
N ALA A 485 -17.80 0.34 -36.63
CA ALA A 485 -18.48 -0.67 -35.81
C ALA A 485 -19.46 -1.60 -36.57
N ASN A 486 -19.75 -1.33 -37.85
CA ASN A 486 -20.81 -2.03 -38.60
C ASN A 486 -20.34 -2.78 -39.85
N LEU A 487 -19.03 -3.04 -40.01
CA LEU A 487 -18.53 -3.76 -41.19
C LEU A 487 -18.48 -5.27 -40.94
N ILE A 488 -19.48 -5.98 -41.46
CA ILE A 488 -19.53 -7.45 -41.48
C ILE A 488 -19.27 -7.91 -42.92
N LEU A 489 -18.11 -8.50 -43.16
CA LEU A 489 -17.81 -9.15 -44.44
C LEU A 489 -18.28 -10.61 -44.36
N THR A 490 -19.33 -10.97 -45.10
CA THR A 490 -19.82 -12.36 -45.15
C THR A 490 -19.37 -12.98 -46.46
N ILE A 491 -18.65 -14.10 -46.37
CA ILE A 491 -18.18 -14.85 -47.52
C ILE A 491 -19.04 -16.12 -47.63
N ASP A 492 -20.05 -16.08 -48.50
CA ASP A 492 -20.85 -17.25 -48.82
C ASP A 492 -20.14 -18.08 -49.89
N ASN A 493 -19.66 -19.26 -49.51
CA ASN A 493 -19.30 -20.28 -50.50
C ASN A 493 -20.60 -20.87 -51.05
N LEU A 494 -21.11 -20.31 -52.16
CA LEU A 494 -22.13 -20.97 -52.96
C LEU A 494 -21.46 -22.18 -53.66
N ALA A 495 -21.85 -23.38 -53.23
CA ALA A 495 -21.61 -24.62 -53.95
C ALA A 495 -22.37 -24.65 -55.28
#